data_AF-A0AAD0W965-F1
#
_entry.id   AF-A0AAD0W965-F1
#
_cell.length_a   1.000
_cell.length_b   1.000
_cell.length_c   1.000
_cell.angle_alpha   90.00
_cell.angle_beta   90.00
_cell.angle_gamma   90.00
#
_symmetry.space_group_name_H-M   'P 1'
#
loop_
_entity.id
_entity.type
_entity.pdbx_description
1 polymer ?
#
loop_
_entity_poly.entity_id
_entity_poly.type
_entity_poly.pdbx_seq_one_letter_code
_entity_poly.pdbx_strand_id
1 'polypeptide(L)'
;MIRRLTPLVLAALLALPAASQADSRYDYRRSHPPRQSSEHLSDSDFNAYNIVCHQAGQVVVNIPAAKNITLLREDDDVREIRYFPGSDILNEQKLLVPRSLACQLRRN
;
A
#
# COMPACT_ATOMS: atom_id res chain seq x y z
N MET A 1 -19.58 -57.61 -41.08
CA MET A 1 -21.03 -57.82 -40.90
C MET A 1 -21.33 -57.93 -39.41
N ILE A 2 -22.17 -57.00 -38.91
CA ILE A 2 -23.09 -57.10 -37.76
C ILE A 2 -22.51 -57.66 -36.44
N ARG A 3 -22.15 -56.77 -35.51
CA ARG A 3 -22.34 -57.03 -34.07
C ARG A 3 -23.41 -56.09 -33.56
N ARG A 4 -24.60 -56.65 -33.32
CA ARG A 4 -25.73 -55.96 -32.73
C ARG A 4 -26.02 -56.52 -31.34
N LEU A 5 -26.12 -55.57 -30.41
CA LEU A 5 -27.12 -55.48 -29.33
C LEU A 5 -26.97 -56.39 -28.10
N THR A 6 -26.49 -55.72 -27.04
CA THR A 6 -26.94 -55.74 -25.63
C THR A 6 -28.36 -56.26 -25.37
N PRO A 7 -28.64 -56.86 -24.20
CA PRO A 7 -29.25 -56.04 -23.13
C PRO A 7 -28.92 -56.43 -21.66
N LEU A 8 -28.99 -55.37 -20.83
CA LEU A 8 -29.61 -55.19 -19.49
C LEU A 8 -29.67 -56.38 -18.50
N VAL A 9 -29.39 -56.18 -17.20
CA VAL A 9 -30.34 -55.76 -16.14
C VAL A 9 -29.51 -55.72 -14.84
N LEU A 10 -29.34 -54.61 -14.10
CA LEU A 10 -30.25 -53.87 -13.21
C LEU A 10 -29.93 -54.16 -11.72
N ALA A 11 -30.16 -53.13 -10.90
CA ALA A 11 -30.22 -53.10 -9.43
C ALA A 11 -28.86 -53.01 -8.71
N ALA A 12 -28.46 -51.82 -8.27
CA ALA A 12 -28.96 -51.09 -7.09
C ALA A 12 -28.05 -51.39 -5.89
N LEU A 13 -27.50 -50.35 -5.26
CA LEU A 13 -27.32 -50.27 -3.81
C LEU A 13 -26.83 -48.86 -3.42
N LEU A 14 -27.75 -48.19 -2.72
CA LEU A 14 -27.57 -47.13 -1.74
C LEU A 14 -26.16 -47.05 -1.12
N ALA A 15 -25.51 -45.90 -1.26
CA ALA A 15 -24.56 -45.38 -0.28
C ALA A 15 -24.39 -43.86 -0.46
N LEU A 16 -25.14 -43.08 0.32
CA LEU A 16 -24.59 -41.83 0.88
C LEU A 16 -23.43 -42.25 1.82
N PRO A 17 -22.31 -41.52 1.93
CA PRO A 17 -22.22 -40.08 2.20
C PRO A 17 -21.14 -39.41 1.30
N ALA A 18 -21.05 -38.10 1.15
CA ALA A 18 -20.58 -37.21 2.18
C ALA A 18 -20.84 -35.78 1.73
N ALA A 19 -21.43 -35.01 2.64
CA ALA A 19 -21.35 -33.56 2.58
C ALA A 19 -19.88 -33.18 2.50
N SER A 20 -19.41 -32.84 1.29
CA SER A 20 -18.26 -31.97 1.16
C SER A 20 -18.75 -30.59 1.57
N GLN A 21 -18.80 -30.35 2.88
CA GLN A 21 -18.60 -29.01 3.40
C GLN A 21 -17.17 -28.65 3.03
N ALA A 22 -17.00 -28.18 1.79
CA ALA A 22 -15.95 -27.23 1.50
C ALA A 22 -16.33 -25.98 2.31
N ASP A 23 -15.93 -26.01 3.58
CA ASP A 23 -15.78 -24.82 4.41
C ASP A 23 -14.92 -23.89 3.56
N SER A 24 -15.58 -22.96 2.87
CA SER A 24 -14.95 -21.77 2.38
C SER A 24 -14.54 -21.03 3.63
N ARG A 25 -13.38 -21.42 4.18
CA ARG A 25 -12.57 -20.55 5.02
C ARG A 25 -12.23 -19.37 4.12
N TYR A 26 -13.17 -18.43 4.08
CA TYR A 26 -12.86 -17.06 3.80
C TYR A 26 -11.81 -16.71 4.84
N ASP A 27 -10.55 -16.81 4.45
CA ASP A 27 -9.48 -16.08 5.09
C ASP A 27 -9.86 -14.62 4.95
N TYR A 28 -10.67 -14.14 5.90
CA TYR A 28 -10.71 -12.75 6.28
C TYR A 28 -9.31 -12.45 6.81
N ARG A 29 -8.34 -12.31 5.90
CA ARG A 29 -7.23 -11.39 6.12
C ARG A 29 -7.91 -10.07 6.36
N ARG A 30 -8.18 -9.80 7.62
CA ARG A 30 -8.57 -8.51 8.15
C ARG A 30 -7.53 -7.57 7.56
N SER A 31 -7.92 -6.85 6.52
CA SER A 31 -7.17 -5.72 5.99
C SER A 31 -6.94 -4.86 7.22
N HIS A 32 -5.73 -4.92 7.75
CA HIS A 32 -5.38 -4.09 8.89
C HIS A 32 -5.61 -2.68 8.36
N PRO A 33 -6.40 -1.84 9.07
CA PRO A 33 -6.52 -0.45 8.66
C PRO A 33 -5.09 0.08 8.50
N PRO A 34 -4.79 0.80 7.40
CA PRO A 34 -3.44 1.28 7.15
C PRO A 34 -2.93 1.93 8.44
N ARG A 35 -1.81 1.41 8.95
CA ARG A 35 -1.22 1.89 10.20
C ARG A 35 -0.66 3.28 9.89
N GLN A 36 -1.50 4.29 10.00
CA GLN A 36 -1.11 5.69 9.87
C GLN A 36 -0.13 5.98 11.01
N SER A 37 1.15 5.97 10.68
CA SER A 37 2.20 6.44 11.57
C SER A 37 2.65 7.79 11.02
N SER A 38 2.47 8.82 11.84
CA SER A 38 2.99 10.16 11.58
C SER A 38 4.31 10.32 12.32
N GLU A 39 5.30 10.83 11.61
CA GLU A 39 6.58 11.24 12.18
C GLU A 39 6.75 12.72 11.82
N HIS A 40 6.72 13.58 12.83
CA HIS A 40 6.98 15.00 12.64
C HIS A 40 8.50 15.19 12.56
N LEU A 41 8.99 15.74 11.44
CA LEU A 41 10.42 15.76 11.13
C LEU A 41 11.07 17.14 11.32
N SER A 42 10.27 18.19 11.56
CA SER A 42 10.78 19.54 11.77
C SER A 42 9.96 20.28 12.82
N ASP A 43 10.51 20.42 14.03
CA ASP A 43 9.84 20.97 15.23
C ASP A 43 9.43 22.45 15.16
N SER A 44 9.49 23.11 13.99
CA SER A 44 9.26 24.56 13.92
C SER A 44 8.87 25.08 12.52
N ASP A 45 7.92 26.02 12.51
CA ASP A 45 7.57 26.88 11.36
C ASP A 45 8.70 27.84 10.95
N PHE A 46 9.71 28.03 11.82
CA PHE A 46 10.81 28.97 11.59
C PHE A 46 11.99 28.31 10.85
N ASN A 47 12.18 27.00 11.03
CA ASN A 47 13.31 26.29 10.43
C ASN A 47 12.94 25.79 9.03
N ALA A 48 13.64 26.32 8.03
CA ALA A 48 13.48 25.89 6.65
C ALA A 48 14.48 24.78 6.31
N TYR A 49 14.00 23.69 5.71
CA TYR A 49 14.80 22.58 5.22
C TYR A 49 14.52 22.34 3.74
N ASN A 50 15.48 21.74 3.06
CA ASN A 50 15.23 21.18 1.73
C ASN A 50 14.77 19.74 1.88
N ILE A 51 13.64 19.41 1.26
CA ILE A 51 13.22 18.02 1.07
C ILE A 51 13.88 17.53 -0.21
N VAL A 52 14.79 16.57 -0.08
CA VAL A 52 15.51 16.00 -1.23
C VAL A 52 15.25 14.52 -1.30
N CYS A 53 14.72 14.03 -2.43
CA CYS A 53 14.53 12.60 -2.67
C CYS A 53 15.42 12.11 -3.81
N HIS A 54 16.03 10.96 -3.60
CA HIS A 54 16.92 10.31 -4.53
C HIS A 54 16.36 9.00 -5.07
N GLN A 55 16.64 8.71 -6.32
CA GLN A 55 16.44 7.41 -6.95
C GLN A 55 17.72 7.04 -7.71
N ALA A 56 18.30 5.87 -7.41
CA ALA A 56 19.54 5.41 -8.03
C ALA A 56 20.67 6.48 -8.04
N GLY A 57 20.79 7.26 -6.96
CA GLY A 57 21.78 8.32 -6.80
C GLY A 57 21.42 9.67 -7.43
N GLN A 58 20.37 9.76 -8.24
CA GLN A 58 19.91 11.01 -8.85
C GLN A 58 18.85 11.70 -8.01
N VAL A 59 18.87 13.03 -7.95
CA VAL A 59 17.82 13.82 -7.30
C VAL A 59 16.60 13.86 -8.21
N VAL A 60 15.48 13.32 -7.73
CA VAL A 60 14.21 13.31 -8.46
C VAL A 60 13.20 14.30 -7.89
N VAL A 61 13.34 14.65 -6.60
CA VAL A 61 12.56 15.69 -5.94
C VAL A 61 13.52 16.60 -5.19
N ASN A 62 13.35 17.91 -5.37
CA ASN A 62 14.04 18.94 -4.61
C ASN A 62 13.06 20.08 -4.31
N ILE A 63 12.61 20.16 -3.07
CA ILE A 63 11.74 21.23 -2.59
C ILE A 63 12.56 22.09 -1.62
N PRO A 64 12.99 23.29 -2.05
CA PRO A 64 13.78 24.15 -1.21
C PRO A 64 12.93 24.86 -0.16
N ALA A 65 13.55 25.18 0.97
CA ALA A 65 12.99 26.03 2.03
C ALA A 65 11.59 25.60 2.55
N ALA A 66 11.32 24.30 2.58
CA ALA A 66 10.12 23.74 3.18
C ALA A 66 10.14 23.88 4.71
N LYS A 67 8.98 24.17 5.29
CA LYS A 67 8.78 24.39 6.73
C LYS A 67 7.72 23.44 7.27
N ASN A 68 7.74 23.20 8.58
CA ASN A 68 6.74 22.39 9.29
C ASN A 68 6.42 21.08 8.54
N ILE A 69 7.48 20.28 8.38
CA ILE A 69 7.48 19.10 7.53
C ILE A 69 7.02 17.89 8.36
N THR A 70 5.93 17.26 7.92
CA THR A 70 5.38 16.05 8.54
C THR A 70 5.41 14.89 7.56
N LEU A 71 5.99 13.77 7.98
CA LEU A 71 5.98 12.53 7.21
C LEU A 71 4.81 11.65 7.71
N LEU A 72 3.85 11.38 6.83
CA LEU A 72 2.75 10.46 7.07
C LEU A 72 2.99 9.18 6.29
N ARG A 73 2.97 8.04 6.98
CA ARG A 73 3.01 6.72 6.33
C ARG A 73 1.57 6.28 6.10
N GLU A 74 1.05 6.56 4.91
CA GLU A 74 -0.33 6.19 4.52
C GLU A 74 -0.43 4.72 4.08
N ASP A 75 0.58 4.13 3.41
CA ASP A 75 0.53 2.74 2.91
C ASP A 75 1.91 2.02 2.87
N ASP A 76 1.94 0.74 2.50
CA ASP A 76 3.19 -0.04 2.37
C ASP A 76 4.10 0.45 1.24
N ASP A 77 3.55 1.09 0.20
CA ASP A 77 4.31 1.49 -0.99
C ASP A 77 4.50 2.99 -1.14
N VAL A 78 3.67 3.82 -0.49
CA VAL A 78 3.67 5.28 -0.64
C VAL A 78 3.80 5.97 0.72
N ARG A 79 4.59 7.04 0.73
CA ARG A 79 4.74 7.98 1.84
C ARG A 79 4.16 9.32 1.43
N GLU A 80 3.49 9.97 2.36
CA GLU A 80 3.03 11.34 2.20
C GLU A 80 3.96 12.26 2.99
N ILE A 81 4.40 13.35 2.36
CA ILE A 81 5.13 14.43 3.02
C ILE A 81 4.24 15.67 2.93
N ARG A 82 3.81 16.18 4.09
CA ARG A 82 3.15 17.47 4.22
C ARG A 82 4.16 18.53 4.60
N TYR A 83 4.06 19.71 4.00
CA TYR A 83 4.98 20.80 4.25
C TYR A 83 4.35 22.13 3.85
N PHE A 84 4.87 23.22 4.40
CA PHE A 84 4.59 24.57 3.90
C PHE A 84 5.76 25.03 3.01
N PRO A 85 5.50 25.49 1.78
CA PRO A 85 6.55 26.02 0.92
C PRO A 85 7.11 27.32 1.50
N GLY A 86 8.40 27.58 1.27
CA GLY A 86 9.06 28.79 1.78
C GLY A 86 8.43 30.09 1.28
N SER A 87 7.78 30.07 0.11
CA SER A 87 7.09 31.21 -0.49
C SER A 87 5.71 31.48 0.08
N ASP A 88 5.05 30.49 0.68
CA ASP A 88 3.66 30.58 1.12
C ASP A 88 3.44 29.71 2.37
N ILE A 89 3.61 30.33 3.53
CA ILE A 89 3.50 29.66 4.83
C ILE A 89 2.05 29.41 5.27
N LEU A 90 1.06 29.84 4.49
CA LEU A 90 -0.36 29.65 4.82
C LEU A 90 -0.97 28.48 4.05
N ASN A 91 -0.28 27.96 3.03
CA ASN A 91 -0.79 26.95 2.13
C ASN A 91 0.00 25.65 2.25
N GLU A 92 -0.52 24.72 3.04
CA GLU A 92 0.08 23.39 3.18
C GLU A 92 0.04 22.65 1.83
N GLN A 93 1.17 22.04 1.48
CA GLN A 93 1.34 21.22 0.28
C GLN A 93 1.52 19.76 0.66
N LYS A 94 0.98 18.88 -0.19
CA LYS A 94 1.09 17.43 -0.08
C LYS A 94 1.98 16.90 -1.20
N LEU A 95 3.03 16.15 -0.83
CA LEU A 95 3.86 15.39 -1.75
C LEU A 95 3.69 13.89 -1.48
N LEU A 96 3.27 13.15 -2.50
CA LEU A 96 3.23 11.69 -2.47
C LEU A 96 4.51 11.14 -3.09
N VAL A 97 5.25 10.34 -2.33
CA VAL A 97 6.53 9.74 -2.75
C VAL A 97 6.54 8.23 -2.52
N PRO A 98 6.91 7.42 -3.52
CA PRO A 98 7.11 5.99 -3.35
C PRO A 98 8.15 5.66 -2.27
N ARG A 99 7.99 4.54 -1.56
CA ARG A 99 9.00 4.06 -0.58
C ARG A 99 10.35 3.73 -1.22
N SER A 100 10.39 3.45 -2.52
CA SER A 100 11.63 3.24 -3.26
C SER A 100 12.51 4.49 -3.38
N LEU A 101 11.96 5.68 -3.14
CA LEU A 101 12.73 6.92 -3.10
C LEU A 101 13.39 7.14 -1.74
N ALA A 102 14.68 7.45 -1.73
CA ALA A 102 15.39 7.84 -0.51
C ALA A 102 15.22 9.35 -0.28
N CYS A 103 14.29 9.73 0.58
CA CYS A 103 14.05 11.13 0.95
C CYS A 103 14.77 11.51 2.25
N GLN A 104 15.37 12.69 2.27
CA GLN A 104 16.09 13.27 3.41
C GLN A 104 15.80 14.77 3.55
N LEU A 105 15.86 15.26 4.78
CA LEU A 105 15.84 16.69 5.07
C LEU A 105 17.27 17.22 5.15
N ARG A 106 17.59 18.26 4.38
CA ARG A 106 18.89 18.93 4.43
C ARG A 106 18.72 20.36 4.91
N ARG A 107 19.55 20.80 5.86
CA ARG A 107 19.73 22.23 6.13
C ARG A 107 20.57 22.82 5.00
N ASN A 108 20.21 24.01 4.53
CA ASN A 108 21.10 24.82 3.70
C ASN A 108 22.29 25.29 4.53
#